data_AF-A0A6C1FBE5-F1
#
_entry.id   AF-A0A6C1FBE5-F1
#
_cell.length_a   1.000
_cell.length_b   1.000
_cell.length_c   1.000
_cell.angle_alpha   90.00
_cell.angle_beta   90.00
_cell.angle_gamma   90.00
#
_symmetry.space_group_name_H-M   'P 1'
#
loop_
_entity.id
_entity.type
_entity.pdbx_description
1 polymer ?
#
loop_
_entity_poly.entity_id
_entity_poly.type
_entity_poly.pdbx_seq_one_letter_code
_entity_poly.pdbx_strand_id
1 'polypeptide(L)' 'MKRTLNFYIKKIIKKMHISYWNILLGGIFGIIRGIILACFILLIFSYISQKNYNYYINHSILINRFIICTMFLLY' A
#
# COMPACT_ATOMS: atom_id res chain seq x y z
N MET A 1 -4.57 34.29 31.47
CA MET A 1 -3.39 33.52 31.03
C MET A 1 -3.66 32.03 30.78
N LYS A 2 -4.29 31.28 31.69
CA LYS A 2 -4.59 29.83 31.49
C LYS A 2 -5.42 29.53 30.22
N ARG A 3 -6.38 30.38 29.88
CA ARG A 3 -7.32 30.17 28.76
C ARG A 3 -6.66 30.28 27.39
N THR A 4 -5.74 31.24 27.23
CA THR A 4 -4.97 31.42 25.98
C THR A 4 -4.00 30.26 25.78
N LEU A 5 -3.34 29.81 26.84
CA LEU A 5 -2.39 28.70 26.80
C LEU A 5 -3.09 27.37 26.40
N ASN A 6 -4.29 27.10 26.95
CA ASN A 6 -5.08 25.92 26.58
C ASN A 6 -5.52 25.92 25.10
N PHE A 7 -5.80 27.10 24.53
CA PHE A 7 -6.16 27.23 23.12
C PHE A 7 -4.98 26.85 22.20
N TYR A 8 -3.77 27.31 22.51
CA TYR A 8 -2.56 26.96 21.74
C TYR A 8 -2.23 25.47 21.83
N ILE A 9 -2.30 24.86 23.02
CA ILE A 9 -2.07 23.42 23.21
C ILE A 9 -3.05 22.60 22.36
N LYS A 10 -4.35 22.93 22.40
CA LYS A 10 -5.38 22.22 21.63
C LYS A 10 -5.14 22.32 20.12
N LYS A 11 -4.62 23.46 19.64
CA LYS A 11 -4.26 23.68 18.23
C LYS A 11 -3.06 22.81 17.79
N ILE A 12 -2.05 22.67 18.65
CA ILE A 12 -0.88 21.82 18.39
C ILE A 12 -1.26 20.35 18.34
N ILE A 13 -2.04 19.85 19.32
CA ILE A 13 -2.52 18.46 19.35
C ILE A 13 -3.30 18.11 18.09
N LYS A 14 -4.23 18.99 17.68
CA LYS A 14 -5.01 18.78 16.45
C LYS A 14 -4.11 18.70 15.21
N LYS A 15 -3.08 19.55 15.13
CA LYS A 15 -2.12 19.54 14.01
C LYS A 15 -1.26 18.27 13.99
N MET A 16 -0.81 17.79 15.15
CA MET A 16 -0.05 16.54 15.25
C MET A 16 -0.89 15.33 14.81
N HIS A 17 -2.15 15.27 15.26
CA HIS A 17 -3.06 14.19 14.85
C HIS A 17 -3.28 14.19 13.33
N ILE A 18 -3.53 15.35 12.73
CA ILE A 18 -3.67 15.48 11.26
C ILE A 18 -2.39 15.03 10.53
N SER A 19 -1.21 15.37 11.05
CA SER A 19 0.07 14.93 10.48
C SER A 19 0.22 13.42 10.52
N TYR A 20 -0.18 12.78 11.62
CA TYR A 20 -0.15 11.32 11.75
C TYR A 20 -1.06 10.64 10.74
N TRP A 21 -2.29 11.15 10.59
CA TRP A 21 -3.22 10.66 9.57
C TRP A 21 -2.66 10.83 8.15
N ASN A 22 -1.98 11.94 7.85
CA ASN A 22 -1.35 12.13 6.54
C ASN A 22 -0.22 11.13 6.26
N ILE A 23 0.61 10.81 7.27
CA ILE A 23 1.68 9.81 7.13
C ILE A 23 1.06 8.42 6.90
N LEU A 24 0.03 8.08 7.68
CA LEU A 24 -0.66 6.80 7.56
C LEU A 24 -1.35 6.66 6.19
N LEU A 25 -2.05 7.69 5.74
CA LEU A 25 -2.63 7.74 4.39
C LEU A 25 -1.57 7.64 3.30
N GLY A 26 -0.48 8.39 3.42
CA GLY A 26 0.63 8.35 2.47
C GLY A 26 1.27 6.96 2.37
N GLY A 27 1.48 6.29 3.50
CA GLY A 27 1.97 4.92 3.55
C GLY A 27 1.03 3.92 2.87
N ILE A 28 -0.27 4.00 3.16
CA ILE A 28 -1.30 3.17 2.52
C ILE A 28 -1.32 3.40 1.00
N PHE A 29 -1.33 4.65 0.54
CA PHE A 29 -1.28 4.97 -0.89
C PHE A 29 0.00 4.44 -1.56
N GLY A 30 1.15 4.53 -0.89
CA GLY A 30 2.41 3.99 -1.37
C GLY A 30 2.37 2.47 -1.55
N ILE A 31 1.84 1.74 -0.56
CA ILE A 31 1.67 0.29 -0.61
C ILE A 31 0.73 -0.08 -1.77
N ILE A 32 -0.44 0.55 -1.85
CA ILE A 32 -1.41 0.30 -2.93
C ILE A 32 -0.77 0.50 -4.30
N ARG A 33 -0.01 1.59 -4.49
CA ARG A 33 0.66 1.88 -5.76
C ARG A 33 1.73 0.84 -6.10
N GLY A 34 2.48 0.37 -5.11
CA GLY A 34 3.47 -0.70 -5.27
C GLY A 34 2.83 -2.03 -5.68
N ILE A 35 1.72 -2.39 -5.04
CA ILE A 35 0.90 -3.57 -5.37
C ILE A 35 0.44 -3.46 -6.84
N ILE A 36 -0.16 -2.34 -7.23
CA ILE A 36 -0.65 -2.12 -8.60
C ILE A 36 0.49 -2.28 -9.62
N LEU A 37 1.66 -1.71 -9.35
CA LEU A 37 2.81 -1.81 -10.25
C LEU A 37 3.28 -3.26 -10.41
N ALA A 38 3.35 -4.01 -9.30
CA ALA A 38 3.71 -5.43 -9.32
C ALA A 38 2.72 -6.27 -10.15
N CYS A 39 1.41 -6.00 -10.04
CA CYS A 39 0.39 -6.62 -10.89
C CYS A 39 0.63 -6.36 -12.38
N PHE A 40 0.90 -5.10 -12.76
CA PHE A 40 1.16 -4.75 -14.17
C PHE A 40 2.38 -5.47 -14.73
N ILE A 41 3.46 -5.54 -13.96
CA ILE A 41 4.68 -6.26 -14.35
C ILE A 41 4.37 -7.74 -14.58
N LEU A 42 3.66 -8.39 -13.66
CA LEU A 42 3.26 -9.79 -13.78
C LEU A 42 2.38 -10.05 -15.01
N LEU A 43 1.44 -9.16 -15.31
CA LEU A 43 0.59 -9.24 -16.51
C LEU A 43 1.41 -9.16 -17.80
N ILE A 44 2.38 -8.25 -17.87
CA ILE A 44 3.27 -8.12 -19.03
C ILE A 44 4.11 -9.38 -19.21
N PHE A 45 4.66 -9.93 -18.12
CA PHE A 45 5.42 -11.20 -18.17
C PHE A 45 4.55 -12.38 -18.60
N SER A 46 3.30 -12.44 -18.14
CA SER A 46 2.32 -13.45 -18.57
C SER A 46 2.08 -13.41 -20.07
N TYR A 47 1.94 -12.20 -20.64
CA TYR A 47 1.71 -12.00 -22.07
C TYR A 47 2.93 -12.37 -22.92
N ILE A 48 4.15 -12.07 -22.45
CA ILE A 48 5.38 -12.34 -23.22
C ILE A 48 5.77 -13.82 -23.20
N SER A 49 5.64 -14.50 -22.06
CA SER A 49 6.04 -15.90 -21.93
C SER A 49 5.30 -16.63 -20.81
N GLN A 50 4.28 -17.40 -21.22
CA GLN A 50 3.51 -18.25 -20.31
C GLN A 50 4.39 -19.23 -19.52
N LYS A 51 5.45 -19.77 -20.15
CA LYS A 51 6.33 -20.77 -19.55
C LYS A 51 7.20 -20.16 -18.43
N ASN A 52 7.74 -18.97 -18.67
CA ASN A 52 8.51 -18.24 -17.65
C ASN A 52 7.60 -17.69 -16.56
N TYR A 53 6.40 -17.24 -16.89
CA TYR A 53 5.39 -16.80 -15.92
C TYR A 53 5.02 -17.92 -14.94
N ASN A 54 4.70 -19.11 -15.44
CA ASN A 54 4.41 -20.27 -14.58
C ASN A 54 5.61 -20.67 -13.71
N TYR A 55 6.84 -20.58 -14.25
CA TYR A 55 8.04 -20.82 -13.46
C TYR A 55 8.19 -19.80 -12.33
N TYR A 56 8.03 -18.51 -12.62
CA TYR A 56 8.13 -17.45 -11.61
C TYR A 56 7.07 -17.56 -10.51
N ILE A 57 5.82 -17.86 -10.85
CA ILE A 57 4.74 -18.06 -9.88
C ILE A 57 5.03 -19.26 -8.99
N ASN A 58 5.42 -20.39 -9.58
CA ASN A 58 5.65 -21.62 -8.82
C ASN A 58 6.90 -21.55 -7.94
N HIS A 59 7.89 -20.76 -8.34
CA HIS A 59 9.16 -20.65 -7.61
C HIS A 59 9.17 -19.51 -6.58
N SER A 60 8.34 -18.47 -6.76
CA SER A 60 8.30 -17.32 -5.85
C SER A 60 7.08 -17.38 -4.92
N ILE A 61 7.32 -17.77 -3.66
CA ILE A 61 6.31 -17.77 -2.58
C ILE A 61 5.62 -16.41 -2.44
N LEU A 62 6.38 -15.32 -2.62
CA LEU A 62 5.90 -13.95 -2.47
C LEU A 62 4.91 -13.59 -3.59
N ILE A 63 5.23 -13.94 -4.84
CA ILE A 63 4.35 -13.74 -6.00
C ILE A 63 3.11 -14.63 -5.88
N ASN A 64 3.26 -15.89 -5.46
CA ASN A 64 2.13 -16.80 -5.28
C ASN A 64 1.13 -16.27 -4.23
N ARG A 65 1.61 -15.87 -3.04
CA ARG A 65 0.76 -15.23 -2.02
C ARG A 65 0.12 -13.94 -2.51
N PHE A 66 0.86 -13.15 -3.28
CA PHE A 66 0.38 -11.91 -3.84
C PHE A 66 -0.78 -12.14 -4.80
N ILE A 67 -0.66 -13.11 -5.71
CA ILE A 67 -1.73 -13.48 -6.66
C ILE A 67 -2.97 -13.96 -5.93
N ILE A 68 -2.82 -14.87 -4.95
CA ILE A 68 -3.94 -15.36 -4.14
C ILE A 68 -4.65 -14.20 -3.42
N CYS A 69 -3.88 -13.26 -2.84
CA CYS A 69 -4.43 -12.09 -2.16
C CYS A 69 -5.17 -11.15 -3.12
N THR A 70 -4.63 -10.90 -4.31
CA THR A 70 -5.32 -10.10 -5.34
C THR A 70 -6.58 -10.78 -5.87
N MET A 71 -6.57 -12.12 -5.99
CA MET A 71 -7.74 -12.89 -6.43
C MET A 71 -8.87 -12.83 -5.40
N PHE A 72 -8.53 -12.83 -4.10
CA PHE A 72 -9.48 -12.65 -3.00
C PHE A 72 -10.06 -11.22 -2.93
N LEU A 73 -9.31 -10.20 -3.31
CA LEU A 73 -9.80 -8.80 -3.37
C LEU A 73 -10.73 -8.53 -4.56
N LEU A 74 -10.65 -9.34 -5.62
CA LEU A 74 -11.43 -9.20 -6.85
C LEU A 74 -12.77 -9.96 -6.84
N TYR A 75 -13.01 -10.81 -5.83
CA TYR A 75 -14.21 -11.61 -5.64
C TYR A 75 -15.06 -11.05 -4.50
#